data_AF-A0A955U7E1-F1
#
_entry.id   AF-A0A955U7E1-F1
#
_cell.length_a   1.000
_cell.length_b   1.000
_cell.length_c   1.000
_cell.angle_alpha   90.00
_cell.angle_beta   90.00
_cell.angle_gamma   90.00
#
_symmetry.space_group_name_H-M   'P 1'
#
loop_
_entity.id
_entity.type
_entity.pdbx_description
1 polymer ?
#
loop_
_entity_poly.entity_id
_entity_poly.type
_entity_poly.pdbx_seq_one_letter_code
_entity_poly.pdbx_strand_id
1 'polypeptide(L)' 'MAEMGPEDRRRAVRDFLVRARAWGTDREIPSTMARLQEAATPKDAARLHQWTTWVAFLDHALTELDRGQLDDWFAEPPAV' A
#
# COMPACT_ATOMS: atom_id res chain seq x y z
N MET A 1 -29.71 -7.84 -1.87
CA MET A 1 -28.35 -8.35 -2.11
C MET A 1 -27.90 -9.05 -0.85
N ALA A 2 -27.35 -10.26 -0.95
CA ALA A 2 -26.83 -10.96 0.24
C ALA A 2 -25.65 -10.16 0.83
N GLU A 3 -25.61 -10.01 2.15
CA GLU A 3 -24.50 -9.35 2.83
C GLU A 3 -23.24 -10.23 2.76
N MET A 4 -22.09 -9.65 2.42
CA MET A 4 -20.82 -10.39 2.38
C MET A 4 -20.38 -10.78 3.80
N GLY A 5 -20.00 -12.04 3.98
CA GLY A 5 -19.46 -12.53 5.23
C GLY A 5 -18.13 -11.86 5.61
N PRO A 6 -17.73 -11.91 6.90
CA PRO A 6 -16.45 -11.33 7.37
C PRO A 6 -15.22 -11.83 6.60
N GLU A 7 -15.17 -13.12 6.25
CA GLU A 7 -14.05 -13.71 5.49
C GLU A 7 -13.99 -13.18 4.05
N ASP A 8 -15.15 -13.03 3.41
CA ASP A 8 -15.25 -12.46 2.06
C ASP A 8 -14.80 -11.00 2.06
N ARG A 9 -15.18 -10.24 3.10
CA ARG A 9 -14.70 -8.85 3.30
C ARG A 9 -13.18 -8.81 3.46
N ARG A 10 -12.60 -9.69 4.30
CA ARG A 10 -11.14 -9.77 4.48
C ARG A 10 -10.43 -10.10 3.17
N ARG A 11 -10.94 -11.07 2.41
CA ARG A 11 -10.40 -11.45 1.10
C ARG A 11 -10.45 -10.28 0.11
N ALA A 12 -11.57 -9.56 0.04
CA ALA A 12 -11.70 -8.39 -0.83
C ALA A 12 -10.67 -7.29 -0.50
N VAL A 13 -10.45 -7.00 0.79
CA VAL A 13 -9.43 -6.04 1.22
C VAL A 13 -8.03 -6.53 0.84
N ARG A 14 -7.71 -7.80 1.10
CA ARG A 14 -6.42 -8.38 0.74
C ARG A 14 -6.16 -8.29 -0.76
N ASP A 15 -7.14 -8.67 -1.58
CA ASP A 15 -7.05 -8.63 -3.04
C ASP A 15 -6.82 -7.20 -3.55
N PHE A 16 -7.50 -6.22 -2.95
CA PHE A 16 -7.26 -4.81 -3.25
C PHE A 16 -5.82 -4.40 -2.94
N LEU A 17 -5.33 -4.70 -1.73
CA LEU A 17 -3.98 -4.34 -1.30
C LEU A 17 -2.90 -4.96 -2.21
N VAL A 18 -3.03 -6.24 -2.53
CA VAL A 18 -2.13 -6.96 -3.45
C VAL A 18 -2.12 -6.31 -4.84
N ARG A 19 -3.30 -6.03 -5.40
CA ARG A 19 -3.42 -5.43 -6.74
C ARG A 19 -2.90 -4.00 -6.78
N ALA A 20 -3.16 -3.21 -5.73
CA ALA A 20 -2.66 -1.84 -5.61
C ALA A 20 -1.13 -1.82 -5.52
N ARG A 21 -0.56 -2.74 -4.73
CA ARG A 21 0.89 -2.92 -4.61
C ARG A 21 1.50 -3.26 -5.96
N ALA A 22 0.97 -4.26 -6.65
CA ALA A 22 1.43 -4.68 -7.97
C ALA A 22 1.34 -3.53 -9.00
N TRP A 23 0.26 -2.73 -8.97
CA TRP A 23 0.16 -1.54 -9.81
C TRP A 23 1.28 -0.53 -9.54
N GLY A 24 1.57 -0.25 -8.27
CA GLY A 24 2.65 0.64 -7.87
C GLY A 24 4.01 0.15 -8.35
N THR A 25 4.33 -1.12 -8.11
CA THR A 25 5.64 -1.73 -8.41
C THR A 25 5.86 -1.95 -9.91
N ASP A 26 4.83 -2.38 -10.62
CA ASP A 26 4.99 -2.88 -11.99
C ASP A 26 4.70 -1.80 -13.03
N ARG A 27 4.03 -0.70 -12.63
CA ARG A 27 3.63 0.38 -13.56
C ARG A 27 4.10 1.75 -13.12
N GLU A 28 3.65 2.23 -11.96
CA GLU A 28 3.81 3.64 -11.62
C GLU A 28 5.24 4.03 -11.27
N ILE A 29 5.94 3.20 -10.49
CA ILE A 29 7.35 3.41 -10.16
C ILE A 29 8.21 3.36 -11.44
N PRO A 30 8.17 2.29 -12.27
CA PRO A 30 8.95 2.24 -13.51
C PRO A 30 8.63 3.39 -14.47
N SER A 31 7.34 3.72 -14.66
CA SER A 31 6.93 4.83 -15.53
C SER A 31 7.45 6.18 -15.06
N THR A 32 7.42 6.43 -13.74
CA THR A 32 7.94 7.69 -13.18
C THR A 32 9.46 7.75 -13.24
N MET A 33 10.15 6.62 -13.02
CA MET A 33 11.60 6.54 -13.19
C MET A 33 12.02 6.81 -14.64
N ALA A 34 11.32 6.27 -15.64
CA ALA A 34 11.59 6.54 -17.04
C ALA A 34 11.44 8.04 -17.37
N ARG A 35 10.36 8.69 -16.90
CA ARG A 35 10.19 10.15 -17.05
C ARG A 35 11.34 10.95 -16.42
N LEU A 36 11.77 10.56 -15.22
CA LEU A 36 12.88 11.22 -14.52
C LEU A 36 14.21 11.09 -15.26
N GLN A 37 14.44 9.96 -15.92
CA GLN A 37 15.65 9.74 -16.73
C GLN A 37 15.65 10.58 -18.00
N GLU A 38 14.49 10.78 -18.63
CA GLU A 38 14.35 11.61 -19.83
C GLU A 38 14.40 13.10 -19.52
N ALA A 39 13.65 13.55 -18.51
CA ALA A 39 13.55 14.94 -18.11
C ALA A 39 13.20 15.05 -16.62
N ALA A 40 14.23 15.28 -15.80
CA ALA A 40 14.04 15.39 -14.36
C ALA A 40 13.22 16.64 -13.98
N THR A 41 12.03 16.42 -13.41
CA THR A 41 11.22 17.48 -12.79
C THR A 41 11.01 17.23 -11.30
N PRO A 42 10.91 18.28 -10.46
CA PRO A 42 10.57 18.12 -9.04
C PRO A 42 9.24 17.40 -8.81
N LYS A 43 8.27 17.58 -9.74
CA LYS A 43 6.96 16.93 -9.68
C LYS A 43 7.09 15.42 -9.83
N ASP A 44 7.88 14.94 -10.78
CA ASP A 44 8.09 13.50 -10.97
C ASP A 44 8.89 12.90 -9.80
N ALA A 45 9.85 13.64 -9.23
CA ALA A 45 10.59 13.20 -8.04
C ALA A 45 9.64 13.04 -6.82
N ALA A 46 8.76 14.02 -6.60
CA ALA A 46 7.73 13.92 -5.56
C ALA A 46 6.77 12.75 -5.82
N ARG A 47 6.39 12.52 -7.09
CA ARG A 47 5.52 11.40 -7.48
C ARG A 47 6.19 10.04 -7.21
N LEU A 48 7.48 9.90 -7.50
CA LEU A 48 8.24 8.69 -7.20
C LEU A 48 8.34 8.44 -5.69
N HIS A 49 8.62 9.48 -4.90
CA HIS A 49 8.62 9.39 -3.45
C HIS A 49 7.25 8.97 -2.90
N GLN A 50 6.15 9.55 -3.40
CA GLN A 50 4.80 9.17 -3.00
C GLN A 50 4.53 7.68 -3.27
N TRP A 51 4.87 7.19 -4.46
CA TRP A 51 4.62 5.78 -4.80
C TRP A 51 5.47 4.80 -4.01
N THR A 52 6.74 5.11 -3.78
CA THR A 52 7.63 4.27 -2.97
C THR A 52 7.15 4.20 -1.51
N THR A 53 6.75 5.34 -0.93
CA THR A 53 6.13 5.40 0.41
C THR A 53 4.81 4.63 0.45
N TRP A 54 3.95 4.78 -0.56
CA TRP A 54 2.69 4.04 -0.66
C TRP A 54 2.94 2.54 -0.70
N VAL A 55 3.86 2.06 -1.55
CA VAL A 55 4.18 0.62 -1.65
C VAL A 55 4.69 0.08 -0.31
N ALA A 56 5.59 0.80 0.37
CA ALA A 56 6.07 0.40 1.69
C ALA A 56 4.93 0.29 2.72
N PHE A 57 3.97 1.22 2.69
CA PHE A 57 2.78 1.13 3.53
C PHE A 57 1.91 -0.07 3.19
N LEU A 58 1.70 -0.39 1.90
CA LEU A 58 0.93 -1.57 1.48
C LEU A 58 1.59 -2.87 1.91
N ASP A 59 2.93 -2.95 1.84
CA ASP A 59 3.70 -4.09 2.32
C ASP A 59 3.50 -4.32 3.83
N HIS A 60 3.55 -3.24 4.61
CA HIS A 60 3.24 -3.31 6.04
C HIS A 60 1.78 -3.73 6.27
N ALA A 61 0.81 -3.08 5.63
CA ALA A 61 -0.61 -3.40 5.79
C ALA A 61 -0.95 -4.86 5.41
N LEU A 62 -0.30 -5.42 4.37
CA LEU A 62 -0.44 -6.83 4.01
C LEU A 62 0.13 -7.74 5.10
N THR A 63 1.26 -7.37 5.69
CA THR A 63 1.88 -8.12 6.80
C THR A 63 0.97 -8.15 8.02
N GLU A 64 0.42 -7.01 8.44
CA GLU A 64 -0.56 -6.90 9.53
C GLU A 64 -1.80 -7.76 9.25
N LEU A 65 -2.34 -7.65 8.04
CA LEU A 65 -3.54 -8.38 7.63
C LEU A 65 -3.32 -9.88 7.61
N ASP A 66 -2.16 -10.35 7.15
CA ASP A 66 -1.82 -11.78 7.08
C ASP A 66 -1.50 -12.34 8.48
N ARG A 67 -0.87 -11.57 9.38
CA ARG A 67 -0.65 -11.93 10.78
C ARG A 67 -1.94 -11.94 11.61
N GLY A 68 -2.92 -11.13 11.23
CA GLY A 68 -4.19 -10.99 11.95
C GLY A 68 -4.05 -10.30 13.31
N GLN A 69 -2.93 -9.61 13.53
CA GLN A 69 -2.61 -8.83 14.73
C GLN A 69 -2.01 -7.51 14.26
N LEU A 70 -2.39 -6.41 14.92
CA LEU A 70 -1.79 -5.11 14.69
C LEU A 70 -0.46 -5.03 15.44
N ASP A 71 0.56 -4.45 14.81
CA ASP A 71 1.84 -4.13 15.41
C ASP A 71 1.66 -3.16 16.59
N ASP A 72 2.58 -3.23 17.55
CA ASP A 72 2.52 -2.49 18.82
C ASP A 72 2.47 -0.96 18.66
N TRP A 73 2.84 -0.44 17.48
CA TRP A 73 2.67 0.97 17.13
C TRP A 73 1.20 1.42 17.17
N PHE A 74 0.26 0.50 16.98
CA PHE A 74 -1.18 0.74 17.05
C PHE A 74 -1.78 0.34 18.40
N ALA A 75 -0.97 -0.09 19.38
CA ALA A 75 -1.46 -0.37 20.71
C ALA A 75 -2.09 0.89 21.32
N GLU A 76 -3.22 0.74 22.01
CA GLU A 76 -3.83 1.86 22.72
C GLU A 76 -2.81 2.42 23.73
N PRO A 77 -2.62 3.76 23.77
CA PRO A 77 -1.79 4.36 24.79
C PRO A 77 -2.34 3.98 26.17
N PRO A 78 -1.49 3.76 27.18
CA PRO A 78 -1.94 3.35 28.50
C PRO A 78 -2.97 4.35 29.02
N ALA A 79 -4.09 3.83 29.55
CA ALA A 79 -5.08 4.65 30.22
C ALA A 79 -4.41 5.39 31.39
N VAL A 80 -4.52 6.73 31.38
CA VAL A 80 -4.00 7.62 32.43
C VAL A 80 -4.98 7.65 33.60
#